data_AF-A0A840VSM5-F1
#
_entry.id   AF-A0A840VSM5-F1
#
_cell.length_a   1.000
_cell.length_b   1.000
_cell.length_c   1.000
_cell.angle_alpha   90.00
_cell.angle_beta   90.00
_cell.angle_gamma   90.00
#
_symmetry.space_group_name_H-M   'P 1'
#
loop_
_entity.id
_entity.type
_entity.pdbx_description
1 polymer ?
#
loop_
_entity_poly.entity_id
_entity_poly.type
_entity_poly.pdbx_seq_one_letter_code
_entity_poly.pdbx_strand_id
1 'polypeptide(L)'
;METVLNSLDRNVVRRSLRRLNSNGFVAGALRIGVGMAAGFFRVDRALDQLWERMAVDASARQQVRRLLEEAMTTWTDGRDGTPRRTITIFVDDLDRCDHRTALEIFEAMKLYLDLPGIAFVLGCDLSVLTRLALPGADEPAQVRSYLEKIIQVHYRIPRPAEAQVHSMIIGYANRSRTDSLLTDDMVALIGRQTVGNPRRVKRLINSFVAEYDLDQDWHEIGAEGLMKVVILQHLYPDFYHDVLAGKDDTAGDVLNYRLTRDWLRRAAALPPQQREAAHRLLTHHDVALPTSLDDHSYDAGDCARANAQLAERVPALWPALIDNDDLLDLLRSFGDQAERGHLQSRLRRRPLSTAPTTLSGRGKEPRLDGIRLLWVDDNPAGNEALINTITARGAQVRTAVSGEQARALLPNFNPNLLLSDVGRGGAEVGFTDLVALRKDGYAGPALFYTSHFSTTLNEKAIAAGAVGVTASPTTVMEWLERHSANAATSPG
;
A
#
# COMPACT_ATOMS: atom_id res chain seq x y z
N MET A 1 -18.63 15.17 -24.36
CA MET A 1 -17.56 16.09 -24.78
C MET A 1 -17.37 15.85 -26.27
N GLU A 2 -18.13 16.57 -27.10
CA GLU A 2 -18.06 16.47 -28.56
C GLU A 2 -16.67 16.88 -29.04
N THR A 3 -16.09 16.02 -29.85
CA THR A 3 -14.68 16.01 -30.19
C THR A 3 -14.30 17.23 -31.04
N VAL A 4 -13.25 17.96 -30.64
CA VAL A 4 -12.61 19.03 -31.42
C VAL A 4 -12.23 18.55 -32.84
N LEU A 5 -12.07 17.23 -33.03
CA LEU A 5 -11.91 16.57 -34.33
C LEU A 5 -13.06 16.84 -35.32
N ASN A 6 -14.29 17.10 -34.87
CA ASN A 6 -15.41 17.48 -35.74
C ASN A 6 -15.33 18.93 -36.24
N SER A 7 -14.49 19.77 -35.62
CA SER A 7 -14.28 21.17 -36.00
C SER A 7 -13.07 21.40 -36.91
N LEU A 8 -12.30 20.34 -37.21
CA LEU A 8 -11.35 20.36 -38.32
C LEU A 8 -12.15 20.56 -39.60
N ASP A 9 -12.09 21.78 -40.13
CA ASP A 9 -12.81 22.19 -41.32
C ASP A 9 -12.58 21.16 -42.43
N ARG A 10 -13.67 20.47 -42.84
CA ARG A 10 -13.66 19.46 -43.91
C ARG A 10 -13.01 19.99 -45.18
N ASN A 11 -13.00 21.31 -45.38
CA ASN A 11 -12.41 21.96 -46.54
C ASN A 11 -10.88 22.13 -46.44
N VAL A 12 -10.32 22.25 -45.24
CA VAL A 12 -8.87 22.26 -45.01
C VAL A 12 -8.31 20.87 -45.25
N VAL A 13 -8.92 19.85 -44.65
CA VAL A 13 -8.57 18.43 -44.87
C VAL A 13 -8.70 18.06 -46.35
N ARG A 14 -9.78 18.49 -47.03
CA ARG A 14 -9.96 18.28 -48.49
C ARG A 14 -8.96 19.03 -49.36
N ARG A 15 -8.51 20.23 -48.98
CA ARG A 15 -7.53 21.01 -49.76
C ARG A 15 -6.14 20.38 -49.69
N SER A 16 -5.74 19.90 -48.52
CA SER A 16 -4.46 19.17 -48.35
C SER A 16 -4.48 17.84 -49.11
N LEU A 17 -5.62 17.15 -49.13
CA LEU A 17 -5.85 15.92 -49.89
C LEU A 17 -5.71 16.08 -51.42
N ARG A 18 -6.12 17.23 -51.99
CA ARG A 18 -6.09 17.45 -53.44
C ARG A 18 -4.71 17.81 -54.00
N ARG A 19 -3.78 18.29 -53.17
CA ARG A 19 -2.43 18.68 -53.60
C ARG A 19 -1.42 17.52 -53.62
N LEU A 20 -1.76 16.35 -53.08
CA LEU A 20 -0.82 15.23 -52.86
C LEU A 20 -1.12 13.99 -53.72
N ASN A 21 -1.66 14.17 -54.92
CA ASN A 21 -1.97 13.06 -55.84
C ASN A 21 -0.81 12.66 -56.77
N SER A 22 0.45 12.83 -56.35
CA SER A 22 1.63 12.52 -57.19
C SER A 22 2.60 11.47 -56.64
N ASN A 23 2.37 10.86 -55.47
CA ASN A 23 3.20 9.73 -55.02
C ASN A 23 2.40 8.74 -54.16
N GLY A 24 2.36 7.47 -54.59
CA GLY A 24 1.52 6.39 -54.05
C GLY A 24 1.73 6.02 -52.57
N PHE A 25 2.72 6.61 -51.90
CA PHE A 25 2.98 6.45 -50.47
C PHE A 25 1.96 7.18 -49.57
N VAL A 26 1.45 8.34 -50.02
CA VAL A 26 0.54 9.21 -49.24
C VAL A 26 -0.88 8.64 -49.14
N ALA A 27 -1.31 7.84 -50.13
CA ALA A 27 -2.64 7.25 -50.17
C ALA A 27 -2.86 6.14 -49.12
N GLY A 28 -1.77 5.50 -48.64
CA GLY A 28 -1.83 4.44 -47.62
C GLY A 28 -2.01 4.99 -46.21
N ALA A 29 -1.21 5.99 -45.83
CA ALA A 29 -1.24 6.58 -44.49
C ALA A 29 -2.53 7.39 -44.23
N LEU A 30 -3.08 8.07 -45.25
CA LEU A 30 -4.30 8.86 -45.08
C LEU A 30 -5.61 8.06 -45.14
N ARG A 31 -5.61 6.84 -45.72
CA ARG A 31 -6.78 5.94 -45.63
C ARG A 31 -7.07 5.53 -44.18
N ILE A 32 -6.05 5.51 -43.33
CA ILE A 32 -6.16 5.26 -41.88
C ILE A 32 -6.77 6.49 -41.19
N GLY A 33 -6.31 7.71 -41.53
CA GLY A 33 -6.86 8.96 -40.98
C GLY A 33 -8.31 9.27 -41.41
N VAL A 34 -8.73 8.88 -42.63
CA VAL A 34 -10.11 9.07 -43.11
C VAL A 34 -11.07 8.00 -42.55
N GLY A 35 -10.58 6.78 -42.26
CA GLY A 35 -11.37 5.73 -41.59
C GLY A 35 -11.83 6.12 -40.18
N MET A 36 -11.08 6.98 -39.49
CA MET A 36 -11.42 7.51 -38.16
C MET A 36 -12.66 8.41 -38.13
N ALA A 37 -13.08 8.98 -39.26
CA ALA A 37 -14.28 9.81 -39.33
C ALA A 37 -15.57 9.03 -39.67
N ALA A 38 -15.49 7.72 -39.96
CA ALA A 38 -16.64 6.97 -40.50
C ALA A 38 -16.91 5.57 -39.90
N GLY A 39 -16.09 5.00 -39.02
CA GLY A 39 -16.36 3.64 -38.53
C GLY A 39 -15.65 3.26 -37.24
N PHE A 40 -16.42 3.16 -36.16
CA PHE A 40 -16.01 2.94 -34.77
C PHE A 40 -15.46 1.53 -34.44
N PHE A 41 -14.93 0.74 -35.39
CA PHE A 41 -14.68 -0.69 -35.11
C PHE A 41 -13.36 -1.33 -35.60
N ARG A 42 -12.38 -0.60 -36.17
CA ARG A 42 -11.11 -1.25 -36.63
C ARG A 42 -9.86 -0.35 -36.52
N VAL A 43 -9.75 0.48 -35.48
CA VAL A 43 -8.63 1.44 -35.32
C VAL A 43 -7.33 0.78 -34.84
N ASP A 44 -7.43 -0.24 -33.98
CA ASP A 44 -6.27 -0.79 -33.27
C ASP A 44 -5.19 -1.34 -34.23
N ARG A 45 -5.56 -2.23 -35.15
CA ARG A 45 -4.60 -2.81 -36.12
C ARG A 45 -4.00 -1.80 -37.10
N ALA A 46 -4.72 -0.72 -37.40
CA ALA A 46 -4.24 0.29 -38.33
C ALA A 46 -3.27 1.24 -37.62
N LEU A 47 -3.49 1.51 -36.33
CA LEU A 47 -2.54 2.22 -35.47
C LEU A 47 -1.29 1.38 -35.26
N ASP A 48 -1.43 0.09 -34.95
CA ASP A 48 -0.31 -0.84 -34.73
C ASP A 48 0.59 -0.96 -35.97
N GLN A 49 0.00 -1.06 -37.17
CA GLN A 49 0.77 -1.11 -38.43
C GLN A 49 1.42 0.24 -38.79
N LEU A 50 0.79 1.36 -38.42
CA LEU A 50 1.39 2.68 -38.56
C LEU A 50 2.57 2.83 -37.59
N TRP A 51 2.40 2.32 -36.36
CA TRP A 51 3.40 2.35 -35.29
C TRP A 51 4.61 1.48 -35.63
N GLU A 52 4.42 0.23 -36.06
CA GLU A 52 5.48 -0.68 -36.51
C GLU A 52 6.28 -0.09 -37.69
N ARG A 53 5.59 0.56 -38.65
CA ARG A 53 6.26 1.17 -39.81
C ARG A 53 6.97 2.48 -39.47
N MET A 54 6.43 3.27 -38.55
CA MET A 54 7.08 4.49 -38.07
C MET A 54 8.28 4.19 -37.16
N ALA A 55 8.23 3.10 -36.38
CA ALA A 55 9.35 2.68 -35.56
C ALA A 55 10.57 2.28 -36.39
N VAL A 56 10.36 1.78 -37.62
CA VAL A 56 11.40 1.19 -38.47
C VAL A 56 12.02 2.18 -39.48
N ASP A 57 11.32 3.26 -39.89
CA ASP A 57 11.82 4.20 -40.91
C ASP A 57 11.84 5.67 -40.43
N ALA A 58 13.05 6.24 -40.30
CA ALA A 58 13.25 7.64 -39.93
C ALA A 58 12.66 8.64 -40.95
N SER A 59 12.62 8.28 -42.24
CA SER A 59 12.06 9.12 -43.31
C SER A 59 10.54 9.23 -43.18
N ALA A 60 9.86 8.11 -42.89
CA ALA A 60 8.42 8.08 -42.66
C ALA A 60 8.01 8.95 -41.46
N ARG A 61 8.76 8.89 -40.36
CA ARG A 61 8.54 9.75 -39.17
C ARG A 61 8.65 11.23 -39.51
N GLN A 62 9.68 11.62 -40.26
CA GLN A 62 9.91 13.02 -40.63
C GLN A 62 8.85 13.56 -41.61
N GLN A 63 8.27 12.70 -42.44
CA GLN A 63 7.15 13.08 -43.31
C GLN A 63 5.86 13.30 -42.53
N VAL A 64 5.52 12.41 -41.59
CA VAL A 64 4.35 12.57 -40.72
C VAL A 64 4.47 13.85 -39.89
N ARG A 65 5.64 14.10 -39.30
CA ARG A 65 5.90 15.32 -38.54
C ARG A 65 5.70 16.58 -39.38
N ARG A 66 6.26 16.63 -40.60
CA ARG A 66 6.07 17.78 -41.51
C ARG A 66 4.61 18.03 -41.86
N LEU A 67 3.84 16.98 -42.12
CA LEU A 67 2.40 17.11 -42.40
C LEU A 67 1.62 17.65 -41.19
N LEU A 68 1.96 17.19 -39.99
CA LEU A 68 1.36 17.69 -38.76
C LEU A 68 1.78 19.12 -38.46
N GLU A 69 3.05 19.47 -38.66
CA GLU A 69 3.57 20.85 -38.55
C GLU A 69 2.83 21.80 -39.49
N GLU A 70 2.70 21.45 -40.77
CA GLU A 70 1.96 22.27 -41.76
C GLU A 70 0.48 22.43 -41.39
N ALA A 71 -0.18 21.36 -40.97
CA ALA A 71 -1.57 21.38 -40.55
C ALA A 71 -1.77 22.23 -39.28
N MET A 72 -0.89 22.09 -38.30
CA MET A 72 -0.94 22.84 -37.04
C MET A 72 -0.63 24.31 -37.27
N THR A 73 0.38 24.65 -38.08
CA THR A 73 0.73 26.04 -38.41
C THR A 73 -0.45 26.74 -39.09
N THR A 74 -1.09 26.07 -40.05
CA THR A 74 -2.31 26.57 -40.71
C THR A 74 -3.48 26.76 -39.74
N TRP A 75 -3.55 25.95 -38.69
CA TRP A 75 -4.61 26.00 -37.68
C TRP A 75 -4.36 27.04 -36.58
N THR A 76 -3.09 27.26 -36.22
CA THR A 76 -2.67 28.24 -35.20
C THR A 76 -2.63 29.66 -35.76
N ASP A 77 -2.29 29.83 -37.04
CA ASP A 77 -2.20 31.14 -37.68
C ASP A 77 -3.58 31.79 -37.84
N GLY A 78 -3.85 32.80 -37.00
CA GLY A 78 -4.90 33.77 -37.24
C GLY A 78 -4.53 34.71 -38.40
N ARG A 79 -5.53 35.27 -39.10
CA ARG A 79 -5.36 36.23 -40.21
C ARG A 79 -4.46 37.45 -39.92
N ASP A 80 -4.10 37.70 -38.67
CA ASP A 80 -3.41 38.91 -38.19
C ASP A 80 -2.14 38.61 -37.35
N GLY A 81 -1.53 37.42 -37.49
CA GLY A 81 -0.25 37.10 -36.83
C GLY A 81 -0.33 36.82 -35.32
N THR A 82 -1.53 36.62 -34.77
CA THR A 82 -1.74 36.14 -33.39
C THR A 82 -2.07 34.65 -33.39
N PRO A 83 -1.38 33.81 -32.57
CA PRO A 83 -1.68 32.39 -32.46
C PRO A 83 -3.06 32.24 -31.81
N ARG A 84 -4.06 31.81 -32.59
CA ARG A 84 -5.47 31.97 -32.20
C ARG A 84 -6.03 30.81 -31.39
N ARG A 85 -5.37 29.65 -31.41
CA ARG A 85 -5.89 28.40 -30.83
C ARG A 85 -4.77 27.48 -30.36
N THR A 86 -4.99 26.85 -29.21
CA THR A 86 -4.13 25.80 -28.64
C THR A 86 -4.94 24.53 -28.48
N ILE A 87 -4.39 23.39 -28.88
CA ILE A 87 -4.93 22.06 -28.57
C ILE A 87 -4.34 21.62 -27.24
N THR A 88 -5.16 21.63 -26.19
CA THR A 88 -4.75 21.08 -24.88
C THR A 88 -5.18 19.62 -24.78
N ILE A 89 -4.21 18.73 -24.59
CA ILE A 89 -4.41 17.28 -24.44
C ILE A 89 -4.21 16.91 -22.97
N PHE A 90 -5.28 16.46 -22.32
CA PHE A 90 -5.22 15.96 -20.94
C PHE A 90 -4.93 14.46 -20.95
N VAL A 91 -3.92 14.05 -20.19
CA VAL A 91 -3.55 12.65 -20.00
C VAL A 91 -3.54 12.36 -18.50
N ASP A 92 -4.28 11.37 -18.05
CA ASP A 92 -4.41 10.99 -16.63
C ASP A 92 -3.95 9.54 -16.43
N ASP A 93 -3.63 9.16 -15.19
CA ASP A 93 -3.27 7.80 -14.76
C ASP A 93 -2.03 7.18 -15.48
N LEU A 94 -1.11 8.00 -16.01
CA LEU A 94 0.17 7.51 -16.57
C LEU A 94 1.00 6.73 -15.54
N ASP A 95 0.90 7.12 -14.28
CA ASP A 95 1.52 6.45 -13.14
C ASP A 95 0.89 5.08 -12.81
N ARG A 96 -0.22 4.71 -13.44
CA ARG A 96 -0.83 3.37 -13.33
C ARG A 96 -0.53 2.47 -14.53
N CYS A 97 0.05 3.02 -15.58
CA CYS A 97 0.46 2.24 -16.74
C CYS A 97 1.69 1.39 -16.41
N ASP A 98 1.88 0.30 -17.13
CA ASP A 98 3.15 -0.41 -17.08
C ASP A 98 4.28 0.46 -17.65
N HIS A 99 5.51 0.11 -17.27
CA HIS A 99 6.72 0.83 -17.64
C HIS A 99 6.85 1.11 -19.13
N ARG A 100 6.57 0.10 -19.97
CA ARG A 100 6.75 0.19 -21.41
C ARG A 100 5.71 1.12 -22.01
N THR A 101 4.45 0.95 -21.64
CA THR A 101 3.35 1.80 -22.13
C THR A 101 3.57 3.27 -21.79
N ALA A 102 3.99 3.58 -20.55
CA ALA A 102 4.27 4.95 -20.14
C ALA A 102 5.40 5.58 -20.98
N LEU A 103 6.47 4.83 -21.25
CA LEU A 103 7.59 5.28 -22.09
C LEU A 103 7.18 5.49 -23.54
N GLU A 104 6.40 4.57 -24.12
CA GLU A 104 5.89 4.70 -25.49
C GLU A 104 5.04 5.96 -25.64
N ILE A 105 4.21 6.30 -24.63
CA ILE A 105 3.44 7.56 -24.62
C ILE A 105 4.36 8.78 -24.54
N PHE A 106 5.36 8.78 -23.66
CA PHE A 106 6.32 9.87 -23.54
C PHE A 106 7.14 10.08 -24.82
N GLU A 107 7.58 8.99 -25.46
CA GLU A 107 8.24 9.04 -26.75
C GLU A 107 7.31 9.57 -27.83
N ALA A 108 6.04 9.14 -27.85
CA ALA A 108 5.05 9.61 -28.80
C ALA A 108 4.88 11.13 -28.72
N MET A 109 4.71 11.63 -27.49
CA MET A 109 4.53 13.05 -27.21
C MET A 109 5.74 13.86 -27.71
N LYS A 110 6.95 13.42 -27.38
CA LYS A 110 8.18 14.12 -27.73
C LYS A 110 8.51 14.05 -29.22
N LEU A 111 8.33 12.90 -29.86
CA LEU A 111 8.77 12.69 -31.24
C LEU A 111 7.78 13.27 -32.26
N TYR A 112 6.49 13.16 -32.00
CA TYR A 112 5.45 13.45 -33.00
C TYR A 112 4.58 14.67 -32.68
N LEU A 113 4.42 15.01 -31.39
CA LEU A 113 3.42 15.98 -30.95
C LEU A 113 4.03 17.23 -30.28
N ASP A 114 5.35 17.33 -30.27
CA ASP A 114 6.10 18.56 -29.94
C ASP A 114 5.99 19.58 -31.08
N LEU A 115 4.79 20.14 -31.23
CA LEU A 115 4.37 21.02 -32.31
C LEU A 115 3.83 22.34 -31.75
N PRO A 116 4.07 23.47 -32.44
CA PRO A 116 3.46 24.75 -32.07
C PRO A 116 1.93 24.66 -31.95
N GLY A 117 1.39 25.19 -30.85
CA GLY A 117 -0.05 25.19 -30.60
C GLY A 117 -0.61 23.89 -30.02
N ILE A 118 0.22 22.92 -29.63
CA ILE A 118 -0.19 21.78 -28.81
C ILE A 118 0.37 21.94 -27.39
N ALA A 119 -0.46 21.67 -26.39
CA ALA A 119 -0.05 21.63 -24.99
C ALA A 119 -0.54 20.34 -24.35
N PHE A 120 0.32 19.67 -23.57
CA PHE A 120 -0.05 18.49 -22.79
C PHE A 120 -0.22 18.85 -21.32
N VAL A 121 -1.28 18.35 -20.69
CA VAL A 121 -1.50 18.45 -19.25
C VAL A 121 -1.57 17.04 -18.69
N LEU A 122 -0.58 16.70 -17.87
CA LEU A 122 -0.42 15.37 -17.29
C LEU A 122 -0.91 15.37 -15.84
N GLY A 123 -1.91 14.55 -15.54
CA GLY A 123 -2.29 14.16 -14.18
C GLY A 123 -1.59 12.86 -13.81
N CYS A 124 -0.58 12.93 -12.93
CA CYS A 124 0.17 11.75 -12.53
C CYS A 124 0.93 11.97 -11.22
N ASP A 125 1.19 10.90 -10.46
CA ASP A 125 2.15 10.92 -9.37
C ASP A 125 3.60 10.84 -9.91
N LEU A 126 4.31 11.97 -9.84
CA LEU A 126 5.69 12.06 -10.31
C LEU A 126 6.62 11.09 -9.56
N SER A 127 6.34 10.74 -8.30
CA SER A 127 7.15 9.81 -7.53
C SER A 127 7.07 8.37 -8.06
N VAL A 128 6.00 8.03 -8.76
CA VAL A 128 5.84 6.75 -9.46
C VAL A 128 6.60 6.78 -10.77
N LEU A 129 6.46 7.86 -11.54
CA LEU A 129 7.13 8.01 -12.83
C LEU A 129 8.66 8.06 -12.72
N THR A 130 9.22 8.56 -11.62
CA THR A 130 10.68 8.52 -11.40
C THR A 130 11.23 7.12 -11.14
N ARG A 131 10.37 6.13 -10.91
CA ARG A 131 10.74 4.71 -10.81
C ARG A 131 10.70 3.99 -12.14
N LEU A 132 10.40 4.69 -13.24
CA LEU A 132 10.33 4.05 -14.55
C LEU A 132 11.68 3.45 -14.95
N ALA A 133 11.70 2.14 -15.24
CA ALA A 133 12.86 1.46 -15.78
C ALA A 133 13.12 1.93 -17.23
N LEU A 134 14.12 2.79 -17.40
CA LEU A 134 14.55 3.29 -18.70
C LEU A 134 15.69 2.40 -19.26
N PRO A 135 15.67 2.06 -20.56
CA PRO A 135 16.77 1.30 -21.18
C PRO A 135 18.11 2.05 -21.06
N GLY A 136 19.07 1.45 -20.37
CA GLY A 136 20.40 2.04 -20.14
C GLY A 136 20.44 3.10 -19.03
N ALA A 137 19.39 3.20 -18.21
CA ALA A 137 19.39 4.05 -17.04
C ALA A 137 19.37 3.24 -15.74
N ASP A 138 20.51 3.17 -15.06
CA ASP A 138 20.67 2.40 -13.81
C ASP A 138 20.29 3.22 -12.57
N GLU A 139 20.14 4.55 -12.72
CA GLU A 139 19.91 5.46 -11.60
C GLU A 139 18.62 6.30 -11.74
N PRO A 140 17.87 6.53 -10.64
CA PRO A 140 16.68 7.40 -10.62
C PRO A 140 16.95 8.84 -11.12
N ALA A 141 18.18 9.33 -10.99
CA ALA A 141 18.59 10.63 -11.49
C ALA A 141 18.50 10.74 -13.02
N GLN A 142 18.78 9.65 -13.73
CA GLN A 142 18.73 9.61 -15.20
C GLN A 142 17.27 9.58 -15.69
N VAL A 143 16.38 8.90 -14.97
CA VAL A 143 14.92 8.95 -15.19
C VAL A 143 14.37 10.36 -14.99
N ARG A 144 14.81 11.04 -13.94
CA ARG A 144 14.43 12.43 -13.70
C ARG A 144 14.89 13.35 -14.82
N SER A 145 16.14 13.20 -15.29
CA SER A 145 16.65 13.98 -16.43
C SER A 145 15.90 13.68 -17.73
N TYR A 146 15.44 12.44 -17.94
CA TYR A 146 14.56 12.11 -19.06
C TYR A 146 13.21 12.84 -18.96
N LEU A 147 12.56 12.78 -17.79
CA LEU A 147 11.27 13.45 -17.57
C LEU A 147 11.38 14.97 -17.69
N GLU A 148 12.47 15.59 -17.23
CA GLU A 148 12.72 17.04 -17.40
C GLU A 148 12.81 17.47 -18.86
N LYS A 149 13.20 16.58 -19.77
CA LYS A 149 13.20 16.85 -21.23
C LYS A 149 11.81 16.83 -21.86
N ILE A 150 10.80 16.36 -21.12
CA ILE A 150 9.42 16.18 -21.61
C ILE A 150 8.46 17.10 -20.86
N ILE A 151 8.58 17.13 -19.53
CA ILE A 151 7.77 17.94 -18.63
C ILE A 151 8.45 19.28 -18.42
N GLN A 152 7.97 20.30 -19.14
CA GLN A 152 8.51 21.66 -19.08
C GLN A 152 8.11 22.40 -17.80
N VAL A 153 6.88 22.18 -17.32
CA VAL A 153 6.33 22.83 -16.14
C VAL A 153 5.69 21.77 -15.25
N HIS A 154 6.09 21.76 -13.99
CA HIS A 154 5.50 20.90 -12.96
C HIS A 154 4.70 21.76 -11.97
N TYR A 155 3.40 21.47 -11.86
CA TYR A 155 2.52 22.10 -10.88
C TYR A 155 2.08 21.07 -9.83
N ARG A 156 2.53 21.24 -8.59
CA ARG A 156 2.09 20.39 -7.48
C ARG A 156 0.74 20.89 -6.98
N ILE A 157 -0.28 20.04 -7.02
CA ILE A 157 -1.60 20.36 -6.45
C ILE A 157 -1.42 20.68 -4.96
N PRO A 158 -1.80 21.88 -4.49
CA PRO A 158 -1.67 22.24 -3.09
C PRO A 158 -2.61 21.39 -2.24
N ARG A 159 -2.25 21.20 -0.97
CA ARG A 159 -3.18 20.57 -0.01
C ARG A 159 -4.40 21.47 0.16
N PRO A 160 -5.61 20.90 0.27
CA PRO A 160 -6.81 21.69 0.50
C PRO A 160 -6.68 22.45 1.83
N ALA A 161 -7.13 23.71 1.84
CA ALA A 161 -7.22 24.49 3.06
C ALA A 161 -8.22 23.87 4.03
N GLU A 162 -8.09 24.15 5.33
CA GLU A 162 -8.96 23.60 6.38
C GLU A 162 -10.45 23.85 6.09
N ALA A 163 -10.81 25.08 5.68
CA ALA A 163 -12.18 25.41 5.28
C ALA A 163 -12.69 24.55 4.10
N GLN A 164 -11.83 24.22 3.13
CA GLN A 164 -12.19 23.36 2.01
C GLN A 164 -12.38 21.91 2.44
N VAL A 165 -11.54 21.42 3.37
CA VAL A 165 -11.68 20.08 3.97
C VAL A 165 -13.00 19.98 4.74
N HIS A 166 -13.29 21.00 5.56
CA HIS A 166 -14.55 21.10 6.30
C HIS A 166 -15.77 21.07 5.35
N SER A 167 -15.81 21.96 4.35
CA SER A 167 -16.89 21.98 3.35
C SER A 167 -17.02 20.66 2.57
N MET A 168 -15.90 19.98 2.31
CA MET A 168 -15.91 18.68 1.65
C MET A 168 -16.52 17.58 2.52
N ILE A 169 -16.18 17.52 3.81
CA ILE A 169 -16.74 16.54 4.75
C ILE A 169 -18.24 16.74 4.89
N ILE A 170 -18.68 17.98 5.14
CA ILE A 170 -20.10 18.34 5.21
C ILE A 170 -20.81 18.02 3.87
N GLY A 171 -20.18 18.29 2.73
CA GLY A 171 -20.73 17.96 1.42
C GLY A 171 -20.87 16.46 1.16
N TYR A 172 -20.01 15.61 1.74
CA TYR A 172 -20.20 14.16 1.71
C TYR A 172 -21.32 13.73 2.65
N ALA A 173 -21.35 14.26 3.88
CA ALA A 173 -22.39 13.98 4.88
C ALA A 173 -23.80 14.29 4.38
N ASN A 174 -24.00 15.47 3.77
CA ASN A 174 -25.28 15.86 3.19
C ASN A 174 -25.73 14.91 2.07
N ARG A 175 -24.79 14.44 1.23
CA ARG A 175 -25.09 13.50 0.14
C ARG A 175 -25.43 12.11 0.64
N SER A 176 -24.85 11.69 1.77
CA SER A 176 -25.22 10.46 2.47
C SER A 176 -26.40 10.62 3.43
N ARG A 177 -26.95 11.84 3.60
CA ARG A 177 -28.02 12.17 4.56
C ARG A 177 -27.66 11.84 6.01
N THR A 178 -26.40 12.04 6.37
CA THR A 178 -25.86 11.78 7.71
C THR A 178 -25.27 13.03 8.35
N ASP A 179 -25.61 14.20 7.82
CA ASP A 179 -25.25 15.51 8.36
C ASP A 179 -25.73 15.70 9.80
N SER A 180 -26.90 15.16 10.15
CA SER A 180 -27.41 15.19 11.53
C SER A 180 -26.63 14.31 12.52
N LEU A 181 -25.80 13.38 12.02
CA LEU A 181 -25.02 12.45 12.85
C LEU A 181 -23.57 12.91 13.07
N LEU A 182 -23.13 13.95 12.34
CA LEU A 182 -21.77 14.46 12.37
C LEU A 182 -21.72 15.76 13.17
N THR A 183 -21.08 15.72 14.34
CA THR A 183 -20.77 16.90 15.12
C THR A 183 -19.56 17.65 14.55
N ASP A 184 -19.40 18.93 14.88
CA ASP A 184 -18.23 19.72 14.46
C ASP A 184 -16.91 19.08 14.92
N ASP A 185 -16.89 18.47 16.11
CA ASP A 185 -15.73 17.74 16.62
C ASP A 185 -15.39 16.50 15.77
N MET A 186 -16.41 15.77 15.30
CA MET A 186 -16.19 14.64 14.37
C MET A 186 -15.66 15.13 13.03
N VAL A 187 -16.15 16.26 12.53
CA VAL A 187 -15.66 16.86 11.28
C VAL A 187 -14.19 17.26 11.41
N ALA A 188 -13.83 17.91 12.51
CA ALA A 188 -12.44 18.26 12.82
C ALA A 188 -11.55 17.01 12.94
N LEU A 189 -12.04 15.97 13.65
CA LEU A 189 -11.34 14.69 13.80
C LEU A 189 -11.09 14.02 12.44
N ILE A 190 -12.10 13.92 11.58
CA ILE A 190 -11.98 13.35 10.22
C ILE A 190 -10.98 14.16 9.39
N GLY A 191 -11.06 15.49 9.44
CA GLY A 191 -10.17 16.39 8.71
C GLY A 191 -8.71 16.18 9.09
N ARG A 192 -8.41 16.14 10.40
CA ARG A 192 -7.09 15.88 10.97
C ARG A 192 -6.56 14.51 10.57
N GLN A 193 -7.31 13.45 10.87
CA GLN A 193 -6.89 12.05 10.66
C GLN A 193 -6.68 11.69 9.18
N THR A 194 -7.46 12.29 8.27
CA THR A 194 -7.33 12.04 6.83
C THR A 194 -6.35 12.96 6.12
N VAL A 195 -5.83 13.99 6.81
CA VAL A 195 -5.00 15.07 6.26
C VAL A 195 -5.68 15.71 5.05
N GLY A 196 -7.01 15.83 5.08
CA GLY A 196 -7.82 16.40 4.00
C GLY A 196 -7.89 15.57 2.72
N ASN A 197 -7.49 14.29 2.72
CA ASN A 197 -7.55 13.45 1.53
C ASN A 197 -9.02 13.12 1.16
N PRO A 198 -9.51 13.56 -0.03
CA PRO A 198 -10.92 13.37 -0.39
C PRO A 198 -11.37 11.91 -0.47
N ARG A 199 -10.48 11.00 -0.89
CA ARG A 199 -10.79 9.57 -1.02
C ARG A 199 -10.89 8.91 0.35
N ARG A 200 -9.99 9.25 1.28
CA ARG A 200 -10.03 8.75 2.67
C ARG A 200 -11.29 9.23 3.38
N VAL A 201 -11.61 10.54 3.27
CA VAL A 201 -12.85 11.10 3.85
C VAL A 201 -14.09 10.38 3.33
N LYS A 202 -14.23 10.23 2.00
CA LYS A 202 -15.36 9.53 1.41
C LYS A 202 -15.46 8.08 1.88
N ARG A 203 -14.33 7.38 2.01
CA ARG A 203 -14.30 5.99 2.51
C ARG A 203 -14.75 5.90 3.97
N LEU A 204 -14.29 6.78 4.84
CA LEU A 204 -14.72 6.81 6.24
C LEU A 204 -16.22 7.06 6.35
N ILE A 205 -16.73 8.07 5.64
CA ILE A 205 -18.17 8.39 5.66
C ILE A 205 -18.98 7.22 5.13
N ASN A 206 -18.63 6.66 3.97
CA ASN A 206 -19.36 5.51 3.42
C ASN A 206 -19.39 4.30 4.36
N SER A 207 -18.29 4.03 5.05
CA SER A 207 -18.17 2.89 5.97
C SER A 207 -18.94 3.15 7.26
N PHE A 208 -18.84 4.37 7.80
CA PHE A 208 -19.67 4.82 8.92
C PHE A 208 -21.16 4.66 8.62
N VAL A 209 -21.63 5.14 7.46
CA VAL A 209 -23.05 5.05 7.08
C VAL A 209 -23.49 3.59 6.95
N ALA A 210 -22.69 2.77 6.29
CA ALA A 210 -23.01 1.35 6.13
C ALA A 210 -23.08 0.63 7.49
N GLU A 211 -22.17 0.89 8.42
CA GLU A 211 -22.17 0.27 9.76
C GLU A 211 -23.31 0.78 10.63
N TYR A 212 -23.58 2.09 10.59
CA TYR A 212 -24.63 2.70 11.39
C TYR A 212 -26.03 2.23 10.96
N ASP A 213 -26.26 2.07 9.65
CA ASP A 213 -27.56 1.64 9.11
C ASP A 213 -27.77 0.11 9.22
N LEU A 214 -26.71 -0.69 9.09
CA LEU A 214 -26.81 -2.16 9.07
C LEU A 214 -26.74 -2.82 10.44
N ASP A 215 -26.15 -2.15 11.44
CA ASP A 215 -26.00 -2.70 12.78
C ASP A 215 -26.52 -1.75 13.86
N GLN A 216 -27.75 -2.04 14.32
CA GLN A 216 -28.44 -1.26 15.34
C GLN A 216 -27.69 -1.21 16.67
N ASP A 217 -26.80 -2.17 16.98
CA ASP A 217 -26.01 -2.18 18.21
C ASP A 217 -25.00 -1.01 18.27
N TRP A 218 -24.72 -0.34 17.15
CA TRP A 218 -23.93 0.90 17.16
C TRP A 218 -24.67 2.10 17.74
N HIS A 219 -26.01 2.03 17.88
CA HIS A 219 -26.79 3.11 18.49
C HIS A 219 -26.50 3.24 19.99
N GLU A 220 -26.11 2.15 20.66
CA GLU A 220 -25.72 2.18 22.08
C GLU A 220 -24.38 2.90 22.32
N ILE A 221 -23.44 2.76 21.39
CA ILE A 221 -22.13 3.44 21.44
C ILE A 221 -22.23 4.88 20.90
N GLY A 222 -23.21 5.14 20.03
CA GLY A 222 -23.44 6.42 19.41
C GLY A 222 -22.58 6.67 18.16
N ALA A 223 -22.99 7.65 17.36
CA ALA A 223 -22.36 8.01 16.09
C ALA A 223 -20.88 8.40 16.25
N GLU A 224 -20.55 9.14 17.31
CA GLU A 224 -19.18 9.57 17.58
C GLU A 224 -18.25 8.38 17.86
N GLY A 225 -18.66 7.46 18.73
CA GLY A 225 -17.89 6.26 19.05
C GLY A 225 -17.69 5.36 17.83
N LEU A 226 -18.75 5.12 17.04
CA LEU A 226 -18.64 4.38 15.78
C LEU A 226 -17.65 5.05 14.82
N MET A 227 -17.72 6.37 14.62
CA MET A 227 -16.78 7.06 13.73
C MET A 227 -15.32 6.89 14.18
N LYS A 228 -15.05 6.97 15.49
CA LYS A 228 -13.69 6.73 16.02
C LYS A 228 -13.21 5.31 15.71
N VAL A 229 -14.08 4.30 15.82
CA VAL A 229 -13.75 2.91 15.43
C VAL A 229 -13.54 2.79 13.92
N VAL A 230 -14.38 3.42 13.09
CA VAL A 230 -14.23 3.42 11.62
C VAL A 230 -12.90 4.06 11.22
N ILE A 231 -12.51 5.16 11.87
CA ILE A 231 -11.17 5.77 11.72
C ILE A 231 -10.08 4.77 12.10
N LEU A 232 -10.21 4.10 13.26
CA LEU A 232 -9.26 3.09 13.72
C LEU A 232 -9.09 1.97 12.67
N GLN A 233 -10.19 1.42 12.18
CA GLN A 233 -10.20 0.33 11.21
C GLN A 233 -9.58 0.72 9.85
N HIS A 234 -9.86 1.92 9.34
CA HIS A 234 -9.39 2.32 8.01
C HIS A 234 -8.00 2.94 7.97
N LEU A 235 -7.59 3.61 9.04
CA LEU A 235 -6.32 4.34 9.07
C LEU A 235 -5.24 3.60 9.84
N TYR A 236 -5.64 2.72 10.76
CA TYR A 236 -4.74 1.92 11.59
C TYR A 236 -5.16 0.43 11.56
N PRO A 237 -5.29 -0.19 10.37
CA PRO A 237 -5.87 -1.53 10.22
C PRO A 237 -5.10 -2.60 11.01
N ASP A 238 -3.77 -2.54 11.02
CA ASP A 238 -2.96 -3.52 11.75
C ASP A 238 -3.18 -3.41 13.26
N PHE A 239 -3.28 -2.19 13.78
CA PHE A 239 -3.60 -1.97 15.19
C PHE A 239 -5.06 -2.35 15.51
N TYR A 240 -6.00 -2.11 14.59
CA TYR A 240 -7.36 -2.61 14.75
C TYR A 240 -7.39 -4.14 14.86
N HIS A 241 -6.57 -4.86 14.10
CA HIS A 241 -6.42 -6.30 14.27
C HIS A 241 -5.84 -6.68 15.64
N ASP A 242 -4.85 -5.94 16.15
CA ASP A 242 -4.34 -6.14 17.53
C ASP A 242 -5.44 -5.96 18.58
N VAL A 243 -6.34 -4.97 18.39
CA VAL A 243 -7.50 -4.76 19.27
C VAL A 243 -8.47 -5.96 19.21
N LEU A 244 -8.66 -6.56 18.04
CA LEU A 244 -9.51 -7.77 17.92
C LEU A 244 -8.85 -9.02 18.52
N ALA A 245 -7.53 -9.13 18.44
CA ALA A 245 -6.77 -10.26 18.98
C ALA A 245 -6.54 -10.14 20.50
N GLY A 246 -6.41 -8.91 21.01
CA GLY A 246 -6.16 -8.60 22.41
C GLY A 246 -7.29 -9.02 23.33
N LYS A 247 -6.97 -9.25 24.61
CA LYS A 247 -7.94 -9.74 25.60
C LYS A 247 -8.71 -8.60 26.27
N ASP A 248 -8.02 -7.52 26.61
CA ASP A 248 -8.52 -6.47 27.51
C ASP A 248 -8.51 -5.07 26.88
N ASP A 249 -7.71 -4.10 27.37
CA ASP A 249 -7.65 -2.71 26.90
C ASP A 249 -6.36 -2.46 26.11
N THR A 250 -6.28 -3.00 24.89
CA THR A 250 -5.09 -2.89 24.04
C THR A 250 -4.76 -1.44 23.68
N ALA A 251 -5.78 -0.58 23.55
CA ALA A 251 -5.59 0.86 23.36
C ALA A 251 -4.92 1.52 24.59
N GLY A 252 -5.38 1.18 25.79
CA GLY A 252 -4.76 1.59 27.04
C GLY A 252 -3.34 1.08 27.20
N ASP A 253 -3.06 -0.16 26.77
CA ASP A 253 -1.72 -0.72 26.87
C ASP A 253 -0.71 0.03 25.98
N VAL A 254 -1.09 0.43 24.76
CA VAL A 254 -0.24 1.28 23.90
C VAL A 254 0.00 2.66 24.54
N LEU A 255 -1.03 3.25 25.13
CA LEU A 255 -0.90 4.53 25.86
C LEU A 255 0.04 4.40 27.06
N ASN A 256 -0.09 3.32 27.82
CA ASN A 256 0.77 2.98 28.95
C ASN A 256 2.20 2.69 28.48
N TYR A 257 2.38 2.08 27.32
CA TYR A 257 3.69 1.82 26.73
C TYR A 257 4.41 3.12 26.35
N ARG A 258 3.72 4.09 25.71
CA ARG A 258 4.27 5.44 25.46
C ARG A 258 4.74 6.08 26.76
N LEU A 259 3.85 6.11 27.76
CA LEU A 259 4.12 6.69 29.08
C LEU A 259 5.33 6.03 29.76
N THR A 260 5.39 4.70 29.74
CA THR A 260 6.46 3.92 30.35
C THR A 260 7.80 4.17 29.66
N ARG A 261 7.83 4.21 28.31
CA ARG A 261 9.03 4.53 27.54
C ARG A 261 9.56 5.93 27.87
N ASP A 262 8.68 6.92 27.95
CA ASP A 262 9.08 8.30 28.29
C ASP A 262 9.58 8.43 29.72
N TRP A 263 9.02 7.66 30.64
CA TRP A 263 9.51 7.57 32.00
C TRP A 263 10.90 6.93 32.06
N LEU A 264 11.07 5.75 31.47
CA LEU A 264 12.35 5.03 31.48
C LEU A 264 13.48 5.82 30.80
N ARG A 265 13.16 6.60 29.75
CA ARG A 265 14.14 7.50 29.11
C ARG A 265 14.57 8.66 30.00
N ARG A 266 13.68 9.17 30.85
CA ARG A 266 13.94 10.31 31.73
C ARG A 266 14.48 9.91 33.11
N ALA A 267 14.25 8.66 33.54
CA ALA A 267 14.59 8.14 34.86
C ALA A 267 14.09 9.02 36.04
N ALA A 268 12.93 9.67 35.85
CA ALA A 268 12.38 10.66 36.77
C ALA A 268 11.12 10.15 37.49
N ALA A 269 10.67 10.87 38.52
CA ALA A 269 9.43 10.57 39.22
C ALA A 269 8.19 10.56 38.31
N LEU A 270 7.35 9.55 38.44
CA LEU A 270 5.99 9.52 37.91
C LEU A 270 4.97 9.81 39.02
N PRO A 271 3.85 10.49 38.69
CA PRO A 271 2.66 10.53 39.54
C PRO A 271 2.23 9.11 39.96
N PRO A 272 1.66 8.91 41.16
CA PRO A 272 1.36 7.57 41.68
C PRO A 272 0.52 6.69 40.74
N GLN A 273 -0.52 7.25 40.12
CA GLN A 273 -1.40 6.52 39.19
C GLN A 273 -0.65 6.09 37.91
N GLN A 274 0.22 6.95 37.38
CA GLN A 274 1.02 6.66 36.19
C GLN A 274 2.12 5.65 36.49
N ARG A 275 2.70 5.73 37.69
CA ARG A 275 3.69 4.76 38.18
C ARG A 275 3.08 3.37 38.30
N GLU A 276 1.89 3.27 38.88
CA GLU A 276 1.18 1.99 38.98
C GLU A 276 0.89 1.39 37.61
N ALA A 277 0.42 2.20 36.65
CA ALA A 277 0.21 1.76 35.27
C ALA A 277 1.50 1.27 34.59
N ALA A 278 2.61 2.03 34.73
CA ALA A 278 3.90 1.64 34.18
C ALA A 278 4.46 0.36 34.82
N HIS A 279 4.33 0.21 36.15
CA HIS A 279 4.76 -0.98 36.87
C HIS A 279 3.94 -2.21 36.47
N ARG A 280 2.61 -2.05 36.32
CA ARG A 280 1.74 -3.12 35.81
C ARG A 280 2.15 -3.56 34.42
N LEU A 281 2.44 -2.61 33.52
CA LEU A 281 2.89 -2.94 32.16
C LEU A 281 4.22 -3.69 32.16
N LEU A 282 5.22 -3.20 32.91
CA LEU A 282 6.52 -3.88 33.03
C LEU A 282 6.36 -5.31 33.56
N THR A 283 5.57 -5.47 34.64
CA THR A 283 5.32 -6.78 35.25
C THR A 283 4.56 -7.72 34.31
N HIS A 284 3.58 -7.20 33.56
CA HIS A 284 2.82 -7.98 32.57
C HIS A 284 3.71 -8.54 31.45
N HIS A 285 4.77 -7.82 31.09
CA HIS A 285 5.76 -8.25 30.09
C HIS A 285 7.02 -8.87 30.72
N ASP A 286 6.96 -9.31 31.99
CA ASP A 286 8.07 -9.92 32.75
C ASP A 286 9.35 -9.08 32.83
N VAL A 287 9.25 -7.75 32.68
CA VAL A 287 10.38 -6.82 32.74
C VAL A 287 10.61 -6.39 34.20
N ALA A 288 11.86 -6.50 34.65
CA ALA A 288 12.23 -6.09 36.00
C ALA A 288 12.02 -4.59 36.21
N LEU A 289 11.46 -4.23 37.38
CA LEU A 289 11.27 -2.82 37.76
C LEU A 289 12.64 -2.16 38.01
N PRO A 290 12.86 -0.92 37.53
CA PRO A 290 14.08 -0.19 37.82
C PRO A 290 14.24 0.11 39.32
N THR A 291 15.48 0.07 39.81
CA THR A 291 15.77 0.39 41.22
C THR A 291 15.48 1.87 41.51
N SER A 292 14.67 2.15 42.54
CA SER A 292 14.46 3.51 43.05
C SER A 292 15.69 3.95 43.83
N LEU A 293 16.24 5.11 43.51
CA LEU A 293 17.39 5.69 44.23
C LEU A 293 16.92 6.56 45.40
N ASP A 294 15.83 7.31 45.17
CA ASP A 294 15.14 8.13 46.16
C ASP A 294 13.64 8.29 45.75
N ASP A 295 12.92 9.21 46.41
CA ASP A 295 11.50 9.49 46.12
C ASP A 295 11.26 10.12 44.73
N HIS A 296 12.33 10.52 44.02
CA HIS A 296 12.26 11.35 42.83
C HIS A 296 12.99 10.79 41.59
N SER A 297 13.80 9.75 41.75
CA SER A 297 14.70 9.25 40.71
C SER A 297 14.89 7.73 40.74
N TYR A 298 15.28 7.20 39.57
CA TYR A 298 15.53 5.78 39.33
C TYR A 298 16.94 5.58 38.76
N ASP A 299 17.50 4.40 38.96
CA ASP A 299 18.79 4.05 38.37
C ASP A 299 18.71 4.07 36.83
N ALA A 300 19.52 4.92 36.20
CA ALA A 300 19.49 5.13 34.76
C ALA A 300 19.90 3.87 33.96
N GLY A 301 20.77 3.03 34.51
CA GLY A 301 21.20 1.78 33.88
C GLY A 301 20.10 0.74 33.88
N ASP A 302 19.41 0.58 35.01
CA ASP A 302 18.22 -0.27 35.12
C ASP A 302 17.10 0.24 34.20
N CYS A 303 16.85 1.54 34.16
CA CYS A 303 15.85 2.13 33.27
C CYS A 303 16.16 1.86 31.79
N ALA A 304 17.43 2.01 31.37
CA ALA A 304 17.84 1.73 30.00
C ALA A 304 17.66 0.25 29.63
N ARG A 305 18.03 -0.67 30.54
CA ARG A 305 17.80 -2.11 30.37
C ARG A 305 16.32 -2.47 30.29
N ALA A 306 15.50 -1.95 31.22
CA ALA A 306 14.06 -2.17 31.21
C ALA A 306 13.42 -1.64 29.93
N ASN A 307 13.87 -0.49 29.42
CA ASN A 307 13.36 0.08 28.18
C ASN A 307 13.69 -0.79 26.96
N ALA A 308 14.92 -1.32 26.89
CA ALA A 308 15.31 -2.25 25.83
C ALA A 308 14.51 -3.56 25.89
N GLN A 309 14.40 -4.17 27.08
CA GLN A 309 13.63 -5.41 27.28
C GLN A 309 12.14 -5.23 26.99
N LEU A 310 11.54 -4.11 27.42
CA LEU A 310 10.13 -3.83 27.17
C LEU A 310 9.87 -3.66 25.67
N ALA A 311 10.73 -2.95 24.96
CA ALA A 311 10.59 -2.75 23.51
C ALA A 311 10.67 -4.06 22.71
N GLU A 312 11.42 -5.05 23.20
CA GLU A 312 11.42 -6.39 22.62
C GLU A 312 10.10 -7.11 22.93
N ARG A 313 9.58 -7.02 24.16
CA ARG A 313 8.50 -7.88 24.68
C ARG A 313 7.07 -7.43 24.44
N VAL A 314 6.86 -6.18 24.02
CA VAL A 314 5.55 -5.70 23.56
C VAL A 314 5.26 -6.18 22.13
N PRO A 315 3.99 -6.18 21.66
CA PRO A 315 3.68 -6.48 20.27
C PRO A 315 4.48 -5.62 19.28
N ALA A 316 4.91 -6.23 18.18
CA ALA A 316 5.89 -5.65 17.25
C ALA A 316 5.46 -4.31 16.62
N LEU A 317 4.15 -4.05 16.53
CA LEU A 317 3.62 -2.80 16.00
C LEU A 317 3.77 -1.63 16.98
N TRP A 318 3.70 -1.87 18.29
CA TRP A 318 3.60 -0.81 19.29
C TRP A 318 4.76 0.19 19.26
N PRO A 319 6.05 -0.23 19.12
CA PRO A 319 7.16 0.71 19.01
C PRO A 319 7.03 1.71 17.86
N ALA A 320 6.38 1.34 16.76
CA ALA A 320 6.13 2.23 15.62
C ALA A 320 4.90 3.13 15.82
N LEU A 321 3.91 2.69 16.61
CA LEU A 321 2.66 3.43 16.83
C LEU A 321 2.81 4.60 17.79
N ILE A 322 3.70 4.48 18.78
CA ILE A 322 3.82 5.46 19.87
C ILE A 322 4.40 6.82 19.44
N ASP A 323 4.98 6.92 18.25
CA ASP A 323 5.45 8.19 17.69
C ASP A 323 4.34 8.90 16.86
N ASN A 324 3.13 8.34 16.80
CA ASN A 324 1.98 8.91 16.11
C ASN A 324 1.00 9.57 17.11
N ASP A 325 1.16 10.87 17.34
CA ASP A 325 0.32 11.62 18.28
C ASP A 325 -1.17 11.62 17.88
N ASP A 326 -1.50 11.66 16.58
CA ASP A 326 -2.88 11.61 16.10
C ASP A 326 -3.57 10.30 16.47
N LEU A 327 -2.85 9.17 16.42
CA LEU A 327 -3.35 7.89 16.91
C LEU A 327 -3.52 7.93 18.43
N LEU A 328 -2.51 8.37 19.19
CA LEU A 328 -2.59 8.38 20.64
C LEU A 328 -3.75 9.26 21.15
N ASP A 329 -4.02 10.39 20.50
CA ASP A 329 -5.17 11.24 20.81
C ASP A 329 -6.50 10.57 20.47
N LEU A 330 -6.57 9.84 19.34
CA LEU A 330 -7.72 9.01 19.03
C LEU A 330 -7.94 7.95 20.11
N LEU A 331 -6.88 7.26 20.56
CA LEU A 331 -6.97 6.23 21.60
C LEU A 331 -7.46 6.80 22.93
N ARG A 332 -6.96 7.98 23.34
CA ARG A 332 -7.44 8.70 24.54
C ARG A 332 -8.90 9.13 24.40
N SER A 333 -9.35 9.45 23.19
CA SER A 333 -10.73 9.91 22.95
C SER A 333 -11.79 8.83 23.10
N PHE A 334 -11.41 7.55 23.21
CA PHE A 334 -12.34 6.46 23.52
C PHE A 334 -12.74 6.38 24.99
N GLY A 335 -12.22 7.27 25.83
CA GLY A 335 -12.58 7.34 27.25
C GLY A 335 -11.59 6.65 28.16
N ASP A 336 -12.05 6.21 29.33
CA ASP A 336 -11.23 5.55 30.35
C ASP A 336 -10.95 4.06 30.05
N GLN A 337 -10.29 3.36 30.98
CA GLN A 337 -9.95 1.94 30.82
C GLN A 337 -11.20 1.04 30.72
N ALA A 338 -12.27 1.37 31.45
CA ALA A 338 -13.50 0.58 31.44
C ALA A 338 -14.25 0.77 30.12
N GLU A 339 -14.33 2.02 29.63
CA GLU A 339 -14.95 2.36 28.34
C GLU A 339 -14.21 1.69 27.17
N ARG A 340 -12.88 1.78 27.13
CA ARG A 340 -12.06 1.12 26.10
C ARG A 340 -12.16 -0.41 26.14
N GLY A 341 -12.10 -1.00 27.34
CA GLY A 341 -12.26 -2.45 27.51
C GLY A 341 -13.65 -2.94 27.08
N HIS A 342 -14.71 -2.20 27.41
CA HIS A 342 -16.07 -2.51 26.96
C HIS A 342 -16.17 -2.46 25.43
N LEU A 343 -15.66 -1.39 24.82
CA LEU A 343 -15.63 -1.23 23.37
C LEU A 343 -14.86 -2.37 22.69
N GLN A 344 -13.66 -2.71 23.17
CA GLN A 344 -12.86 -3.82 22.63
C GLN A 344 -13.61 -5.15 22.74
N SER A 345 -14.26 -5.43 23.87
CA SER A 345 -15.06 -6.65 24.03
C SER A 345 -16.22 -6.74 23.01
N ARG A 346 -16.85 -5.60 22.67
CA ARG A 346 -17.89 -5.51 21.63
C ARG A 346 -17.31 -5.76 20.25
N LEU A 347 -16.19 -5.11 19.92
CA LEU A 347 -15.50 -5.30 18.64
C LEU A 347 -15.08 -6.74 18.40
N ARG A 348 -14.64 -7.45 19.45
CA ARG A 348 -14.29 -8.87 19.35
C ARG A 348 -15.48 -9.77 19.06
N ARG A 349 -16.64 -9.46 19.64
CA ARG A 349 -17.89 -10.20 19.38
C ARG A 349 -18.45 -9.90 17.99
N ARG A 350 -18.36 -8.64 17.57
CA ARG A 350 -18.92 -8.14 16.32
C ARG A 350 -17.98 -7.10 15.69
N PRO A 351 -16.98 -7.54 14.92
CA PRO A 351 -16.10 -6.63 14.20
C PRO A 351 -16.87 -5.83 13.14
N LEU A 352 -16.36 -4.65 12.80
CA LEU A 352 -16.87 -3.86 11.68
C LEU A 352 -16.67 -4.64 10.37
N SER A 353 -17.72 -4.76 9.58
CA SER A 353 -17.73 -5.49 8.30
C SER A 353 -17.25 -4.65 7.11
N THR A 354 -17.25 -3.33 7.26
CA THR A 354 -16.84 -2.33 6.26
C THR A 354 -15.35 -2.07 6.25
N ALA A 355 -14.56 -2.95 6.90
CA ALA A 355 -13.11 -2.96 6.82
C ALA A 355 -12.68 -2.61 5.41
N PRO A 356 -11.64 -1.78 5.23
CA PRO A 356 -11.04 -1.73 3.92
C PRO A 356 -10.73 -3.18 3.61
N THR A 357 -11.42 -3.73 2.61
CA THR A 357 -10.89 -4.88 1.93
C THR A 357 -9.49 -4.39 1.61
N THR A 358 -8.48 -4.94 2.28
CA THR A 358 -7.23 -5.15 1.61
C THR A 358 -7.68 -5.86 0.36
N LEU A 359 -7.90 -5.08 -0.71
CA LEU A 359 -8.11 -5.56 -2.05
C LEU A 359 -6.75 -6.17 -2.44
N SER A 360 -6.31 -7.21 -1.72
CA SER A 360 -6.10 -8.48 -2.39
C SER A 360 -7.44 -8.75 -3.07
N GLY A 361 -7.53 -8.26 -4.31
CA GLY A 361 -8.79 -8.27 -5.03
C GLY A 361 -9.34 -9.68 -5.02
N ARG A 362 -10.67 -9.79 -5.12
CA ARG A 362 -11.31 -10.96 -5.72
C ARG A 362 -10.93 -11.10 -7.22
N GLY A 363 -9.67 -10.89 -7.58
CA GLY A 363 -9.02 -11.85 -8.46
C GLY A 363 -8.92 -13.17 -7.70
N LYS A 364 -8.77 -14.30 -8.37
CA LYS A 364 -8.42 -15.53 -7.67
C LYS A 364 -7.21 -15.23 -6.77
N GLU A 365 -7.35 -15.37 -5.46
CA GLU A 365 -6.21 -15.31 -4.55
C GLU A 365 -5.10 -16.17 -5.16
N PRO A 366 -3.85 -15.68 -5.22
CA PRO A 366 -2.76 -16.40 -5.88
C PRO A 366 -2.73 -17.84 -5.38
N ARG A 367 -2.88 -18.81 -6.28
CA ARG A 367 -2.80 -20.21 -5.86
C ARG A 367 -1.41 -20.47 -5.31
N LEU A 368 -1.34 -21.24 -4.24
CA LEU A 368 -0.09 -21.71 -3.64
C LEU A 368 0.21 -23.15 -4.12
N ASP A 369 -0.23 -23.48 -5.34
CA ASP A 369 0.02 -24.78 -5.94
C ASP A 369 1.53 -25.03 -6.04
N GLY A 370 1.96 -26.25 -5.73
CA GLY A 370 3.38 -26.62 -5.74
C GLY A 370 4.14 -26.26 -4.47
N ILE A 371 3.54 -25.49 -3.54
CA ILE A 371 4.12 -25.30 -2.20
C ILE A 371 3.94 -26.57 -1.37
N ARG A 372 5.04 -27.06 -0.79
CA ARG A 372 5.09 -28.17 0.18
C ARG A 372 5.77 -27.64 1.44
N LEU A 373 4.96 -27.13 2.34
CA LEU A 373 5.37 -26.42 3.54
C LEU A 373 5.49 -27.39 4.71
N LEU A 374 6.68 -27.51 5.29
CA LEU A 374 6.86 -28.11 6.61
C LEU A 374 6.79 -27.00 7.67
N TRP A 375 5.85 -27.11 8.61
CA TRP A 375 5.68 -26.15 9.70
C TRP A 375 6.05 -26.81 11.03
N VAL A 376 7.11 -26.33 11.68
CA VAL A 376 7.58 -26.87 12.96
C VAL A 376 7.19 -25.94 14.12
N ASP A 377 6.27 -26.37 14.98
CA ASP A 377 5.66 -25.56 16.03
C ASP A 377 5.17 -26.47 17.16
N ASP A 378 5.49 -26.18 18.42
CA ASP A 378 5.12 -27.02 19.56
C ASP A 378 3.62 -26.90 19.95
N ASN A 379 2.92 -25.90 19.42
CA ASN A 379 1.48 -25.71 19.53
C ASN A 379 0.82 -25.46 18.16
N PRO A 380 0.78 -26.47 17.27
CA PRO A 380 0.25 -26.31 15.91
C PRO A 380 -1.23 -25.91 15.87
N ALA A 381 -2.00 -26.17 16.93
CA ALA A 381 -3.39 -25.75 17.05
C ALA A 381 -3.53 -24.21 17.08
N GLY A 382 -2.53 -23.49 17.61
CA GLY A 382 -2.52 -22.02 17.60
C GLY A 382 -2.50 -21.40 16.19
N ASN A 383 -2.09 -22.18 15.19
CA ASN A 383 -1.92 -21.73 13.80
C ASN A 383 -2.99 -22.29 12.85
N GLU A 384 -4.01 -22.98 13.37
CA GLU A 384 -4.99 -23.72 12.57
C GLU A 384 -5.68 -22.85 11.51
N ALA A 385 -6.06 -21.62 11.86
CA ALA A 385 -6.70 -20.70 10.91
C ALA A 385 -5.79 -20.35 9.71
N LEU A 386 -4.49 -20.12 9.97
CA LEU A 386 -3.52 -19.79 8.93
C LEU A 386 -3.18 -21.02 8.09
N ILE A 387 -3.00 -22.19 8.72
CA ILE A 387 -2.79 -23.47 8.03
C ILE A 387 -3.96 -23.80 7.10
N ASN A 388 -5.20 -23.62 7.57
CA ASN A 388 -6.41 -23.86 6.77
C ASN A 388 -6.48 -22.92 5.56
N THR A 389 -6.12 -21.64 5.75
CA THR A 389 -6.07 -20.64 4.68
C THR A 389 -5.02 -21.01 3.61
N ILE A 390 -3.81 -21.38 4.05
CA ILE A 390 -2.71 -21.80 3.15
C ILE A 390 -3.10 -23.06 2.38
N THR A 391 -3.71 -24.04 3.06
CA THR A 391 -4.13 -25.31 2.46
C THR A 391 -5.27 -25.13 1.47
N ALA A 392 -6.26 -24.28 1.80
CA ALA A 392 -7.38 -23.94 0.90
C ALA A 392 -6.91 -23.29 -0.41
N ARG A 393 -5.75 -22.62 -0.38
CA ARG A 393 -5.12 -22.00 -1.57
C ARG A 393 -4.24 -22.97 -2.39
N GLY A 394 -4.17 -24.24 -2.01
CA GLY A 394 -3.53 -25.31 -2.80
C GLY A 394 -2.16 -25.78 -2.32
N ALA A 395 -1.62 -25.18 -1.25
CA ALA A 395 -0.37 -25.65 -0.64
C ALA A 395 -0.58 -26.95 0.14
N GLN A 396 0.43 -27.81 0.15
CA GLN A 396 0.47 -28.97 1.04
C GLN A 396 1.21 -28.57 2.32
N VAL A 397 0.53 -28.61 3.46
CA VAL A 397 1.13 -28.29 4.76
C VAL A 397 1.26 -29.57 5.60
N ARG A 398 2.44 -29.78 6.19
CA ARG A 398 2.66 -30.78 7.24
C ARG A 398 3.19 -30.09 8.48
N THR A 399 2.57 -30.38 9.63
CA THR A 399 3.02 -29.86 10.91
C THR A 399 3.92 -30.87 11.62
N ALA A 400 4.88 -30.36 12.40
CA ALA A 400 5.73 -31.12 13.29
C ALA A 400 5.85 -30.39 14.62
N VAL A 401 5.74 -31.09 15.75
CA VAL A 401 5.85 -30.50 17.09
C VAL A 401 7.29 -30.38 17.60
N SER A 402 8.24 -30.97 16.88
CA SER A 402 9.66 -30.96 17.23
C SER A 402 10.55 -31.05 16.00
N GLY A 403 11.83 -30.64 16.15
CA GLY A 403 12.85 -30.82 15.12
C GLY A 403 13.07 -32.29 14.73
N GLU A 404 12.98 -33.21 15.69
CA GLU A 404 13.08 -34.65 15.42
C GLU A 404 11.95 -35.15 14.51
N GLN A 405 10.71 -34.76 14.80
CA GLN A 405 9.57 -35.10 13.95
C GLN A 405 9.69 -34.45 12.57
N ALA A 406 10.18 -33.21 12.51
CA ALA A 406 10.44 -32.51 11.26
C ALA A 406 11.45 -33.27 10.38
N ARG A 407 12.56 -33.76 10.97
CA ARG A 407 13.57 -34.57 10.28
C ARG A 407 13.01 -35.89 9.78
N ALA A 408 12.17 -36.56 10.57
CA ALA A 408 11.51 -37.81 10.16
C ALA A 408 10.56 -37.63 8.96
N LEU A 409 10.00 -36.42 8.78
CA LEU A 409 9.13 -36.09 7.66
C LEU A 409 9.90 -35.75 6.37
N LEU A 410 11.16 -35.30 6.45
CA LEU A 410 11.93 -34.84 5.29
C LEU A 410 11.95 -35.84 4.11
N PRO A 411 12.30 -37.14 4.29
CA PRO A 411 12.49 -38.05 3.14
C PRO A 411 11.20 -38.33 2.36
N ASN A 412 10.06 -38.35 3.05
CA ASN A 412 8.77 -38.70 2.46
C ASN A 412 7.99 -37.47 1.99
N PHE A 413 8.08 -36.37 2.76
CA PHE A 413 7.35 -35.16 2.46
C PHE A 413 8.14 -34.20 1.57
N ASN A 414 9.45 -34.36 1.38
CA ASN A 414 10.29 -33.53 0.50
C ASN A 414 9.81 -32.05 0.42
N PRO A 415 9.80 -31.34 1.57
CA PRO A 415 9.29 -29.97 1.63
C PRO A 415 10.20 -29.04 0.84
N ASN A 416 9.61 -28.05 0.18
CA ASN A 416 10.35 -26.99 -0.51
C ASN A 416 10.41 -25.70 0.30
N LEU A 417 9.56 -25.55 1.33
CA LEU A 417 9.57 -24.43 2.27
C LEU A 417 9.50 -24.95 3.70
N LEU A 418 10.14 -24.22 4.61
CA LEU A 418 10.15 -24.50 6.04
C LEU A 418 9.70 -23.25 6.79
N LEU A 419 8.64 -23.39 7.58
CA LEU A 419 8.25 -22.43 8.60
C LEU A 419 8.56 -23.06 9.95
N SER A 420 9.23 -22.34 10.84
CA SER A 420 9.56 -22.87 12.17
C SER A 420 9.33 -21.82 13.22
N ASP A 421 8.80 -22.21 14.38
CA ASP A 421 8.96 -21.42 15.58
C ASP A 421 10.44 -21.38 15.99
N VAL A 422 10.85 -20.26 16.58
CA VAL A 422 12.17 -20.05 17.16
C VAL A 422 12.24 -20.67 18.54
N GLY A 423 11.23 -20.43 19.37
CA GLY A 423 11.17 -20.86 20.76
C GLY A 423 10.25 -22.05 20.92
N ARG A 424 10.76 -23.22 21.30
CA ARG A 424 9.93 -24.38 21.64
C ARG A 424 10.37 -24.97 22.97
N GLY A 425 9.42 -25.26 23.85
CA GLY A 425 9.72 -25.81 25.19
C GLY A 425 10.63 -24.94 26.06
N GLY A 426 10.59 -23.60 25.88
CA GLY A 426 11.37 -22.64 26.67
C GLY A 426 12.82 -22.40 26.22
N ALA A 427 13.22 -22.90 25.05
CA ALA A 427 14.56 -22.68 24.48
C ALA A 427 14.50 -22.30 22.99
N GLU A 428 15.50 -21.55 22.50
CA GLU A 428 15.67 -21.14 21.08
C GLU A 428 16.12 -22.32 20.18
N VAL A 429 15.41 -23.44 20.22
CA VAL A 429 15.78 -24.67 19.50
C VAL A 429 15.58 -24.56 17.98
N GLY A 430 14.77 -23.62 17.50
CA GLY A 430 14.45 -23.43 16.09
C GLY A 430 15.68 -23.26 15.19
N PHE A 431 16.68 -22.50 15.65
CA PHE A 431 17.92 -22.29 14.90
C PHE A 431 18.74 -23.58 14.78
N THR A 432 18.85 -24.34 15.87
CA THR A 432 19.59 -25.60 15.89
C THR A 432 18.91 -26.65 15.01
N ASP A 433 17.58 -26.67 15.03
CA ASP A 433 16.78 -27.57 14.21
C ASP A 433 16.93 -27.26 12.72
N LEU A 434 16.99 -25.97 12.33
CA LEU A 434 17.28 -25.61 10.94
C LEU A 434 18.64 -26.15 10.49
N VAL A 435 19.70 -25.98 11.31
CA VAL A 435 21.04 -26.52 11.00
C VAL A 435 21.02 -28.04 10.87
N ALA A 436 20.26 -28.75 11.72
CA ALA A 436 20.11 -30.19 11.63
C ALA A 436 19.35 -30.62 10.37
N LEU A 437 18.25 -29.95 10.03
CA LEU A 437 17.47 -30.21 8.81
C LEU A 437 18.33 -29.98 7.55
N ARG A 438 19.19 -28.95 7.53
CA ARG A 438 20.15 -28.73 6.44
C ARG A 438 21.12 -29.89 6.27
N LYS A 439 21.68 -30.40 7.37
CA LYS A 439 22.60 -31.57 7.35
C LYS A 439 21.90 -32.82 6.82
N ASP A 440 20.61 -32.95 7.08
CA ASP A 440 19.76 -34.05 6.61
C ASP A 440 19.23 -33.86 5.18
N GLY A 441 19.69 -32.83 4.45
CA GLY A 441 19.43 -32.65 3.02
C GLY A 441 18.33 -31.64 2.68
N TYR A 442 17.78 -30.89 3.65
CA TYR A 442 16.84 -29.82 3.34
C TYR A 442 17.55 -28.63 2.66
N ALA A 443 17.16 -28.30 1.43
CA ALA A 443 17.76 -27.21 0.64
C ALA A 443 16.84 -25.98 0.42
N GLY A 444 15.56 -26.08 0.78
CA GLY A 444 14.58 -24.99 0.58
C GLY A 444 14.77 -23.77 1.50
N PRO A 445 14.19 -22.61 1.23
CA PRO A 445 14.28 -21.46 2.13
C PRO A 445 13.50 -21.69 3.43
N ALA A 446 13.99 -21.13 4.53
CA ALA A 446 13.38 -21.24 5.84
C ALA A 446 12.97 -19.85 6.35
N LEU A 447 11.80 -19.74 6.96
CA LEU A 447 11.32 -18.55 7.64
C LEU A 447 10.98 -18.91 9.08
N PHE A 448 11.36 -18.05 10.03
CA PHE A 448 10.95 -18.21 11.41
C PHE A 448 9.65 -17.45 11.67
N TYR A 449 8.65 -18.13 12.24
CA TYR A 449 7.37 -17.54 12.64
C TYR A 449 7.24 -17.64 14.15
N THR A 450 7.25 -16.50 14.84
CA THR A 450 7.32 -16.42 16.30
C THR A 450 6.37 -15.34 16.79
N SER A 451 5.81 -15.52 17.98
CA SER A 451 5.02 -14.48 18.66
C SER A 451 5.83 -13.22 19.03
N HIS A 452 7.16 -13.32 18.99
CA HIS A 452 8.08 -12.28 19.42
C HIS A 452 9.20 -12.05 18.39
N PHE A 453 9.26 -10.85 17.82
CA PHE A 453 10.27 -10.43 16.86
C PHE A 453 11.24 -9.43 17.49
N SER A 454 12.55 -9.62 17.28
CA SER A 454 13.56 -8.60 17.56
C SER A 454 14.61 -8.54 16.45
N THR A 455 15.27 -7.40 16.29
CA THR A 455 16.35 -7.22 15.31
C THR A 455 17.49 -8.21 15.55
N THR A 456 17.84 -8.44 16.82
CA THR A 456 18.83 -9.45 17.24
C THR A 456 18.40 -10.86 16.87
N LEU A 457 17.12 -11.20 17.03
CA LEU A 457 16.57 -12.51 16.64
C LEU A 457 16.63 -12.69 15.12
N ASN A 458 16.34 -11.63 14.36
CA ASN A 458 16.41 -11.63 12.92
C ASN A 458 17.85 -11.77 12.39
N GLU A 459 18.82 -11.10 13.02
CA GLU A 459 20.24 -11.28 12.73
C GLU A 459 20.70 -12.72 12.99
N LYS A 460 20.30 -13.30 14.13
CA LYS A 460 20.56 -14.73 14.43
C LYS A 460 19.94 -15.66 13.38
N ALA A 461 18.70 -15.40 12.96
CA ALA A 461 18.01 -16.19 11.94
C ALA A 461 18.72 -16.16 10.59
N ILE A 462 19.14 -14.97 10.15
CA ILE A 462 19.90 -14.80 8.91
C ILE A 462 21.24 -15.53 9.01
N ALA A 463 21.94 -15.42 10.15
CA ALA A 463 23.19 -16.14 10.40
C ALA A 463 23.01 -17.67 10.40
N ALA A 464 21.84 -18.18 10.83
CA ALA A 464 21.47 -19.59 10.76
C ALA A 464 21.05 -20.07 9.35
N GLY A 465 21.00 -19.17 8.36
CA GLY A 465 20.65 -19.48 6.97
C GLY A 465 19.14 -19.47 6.69
N ALA A 466 18.35 -18.76 7.50
CA ALA A 466 16.95 -18.44 7.22
C ALA A 466 16.81 -17.13 6.45
N VAL A 467 15.65 -16.93 5.84
CA VAL A 467 15.25 -15.68 5.16
C VAL A 467 15.06 -14.55 6.18
N GLY A 468 14.64 -14.90 7.40
CA GLY A 468 14.44 -13.97 8.50
C GLY A 468 13.45 -14.50 9.52
N VAL A 469 12.95 -13.59 10.35
CA VAL A 469 11.93 -13.83 11.38
C VAL A 469 10.73 -12.94 11.09
N THR A 470 9.52 -13.44 11.33
CA THR A 470 8.31 -12.61 11.34
C THR A 470 7.35 -13.06 12.44
N ALA A 471 6.59 -12.10 12.98
CA ALA A 471 5.42 -12.36 13.82
C ALA A 471 4.10 -12.13 13.06
N SER A 472 4.17 -11.67 11.81
CA SER A 472 3.02 -11.25 11.02
C SER A 472 2.52 -12.39 10.11
N PRO A 473 1.26 -12.85 10.27
CA PRO A 473 0.60 -13.76 9.32
C PRO A 473 0.63 -13.25 7.87
N THR A 474 0.50 -11.94 7.68
CA THR A 474 0.51 -11.31 6.36
C THR A 474 1.87 -11.48 5.68
N THR A 475 2.97 -11.29 6.42
CA THR A 475 4.33 -11.50 5.89
C THR A 475 4.58 -12.97 5.52
N VAL A 476 4.02 -13.92 6.28
CA VAL A 476 4.07 -15.34 5.93
C VAL A 476 3.36 -15.57 4.58
N MET A 477 2.16 -15.03 4.40
CA MET A 477 1.41 -15.16 3.15
C MET A 477 2.15 -14.54 1.96
N GLU A 478 2.66 -13.32 2.09
CA GLU A 478 3.46 -12.66 1.04
C GLU A 478 4.74 -13.43 0.69
N TRP A 479 5.35 -14.09 1.68
CA TRP A 479 6.51 -14.95 1.46
C TRP A 479 6.12 -16.21 0.65
N LEU A 480 5.03 -16.88 1.01
CA LEU A 480 4.52 -18.05 0.28
C LEU A 480 4.12 -17.71 -1.17
N GLU A 481 3.45 -16.58 -1.36
CA GLU A 481 3.02 -16.11 -2.69
C GLU A 481 4.20 -15.84 -3.63
N ARG A 482 5.26 -15.19 -3.13
CA ARG A 482 6.50 -14.98 -3.90
C ARG A 482 7.15 -16.28 -4.34
N HIS A 483 7.16 -17.29 -3.47
CA HIS A 483 7.76 -18.60 -3.79
C HIS A 483 6.89 -19.40 -4.76
N SER A 484 5.56 -19.28 -4.68
CA SER A 484 4.64 -19.86 -5.67
C SER A 484 4.86 -19.26 -7.07
N ALA A 485 4.99 -17.93 -7.16
CA ALA A 485 5.24 -17.24 -8.43
C ALA A 485 6.58 -17.61 -9.08
N ASN A 486 7.62 -17.84 -8.27
CA ASN A 486 8.94 -18.28 -8.74
C ASN A 486 8.96 -19.77 -9.17
N ALA A 487 8.15 -20.61 -8.51
CA ALA A 487 7.98 -22.00 -8.90
C ALA A 487 7.26 -22.15 -10.26
N ALA A 488 6.37 -21.21 -10.60
CA ALA A 488 5.66 -21.19 -11.88
C ALA A 488 6.51 -20.67 -13.07
N THR A 489 7.63 -20.00 -12.81
CA THR A 489 8.49 -19.36 -13.84
C THR A 489 9.81 -20.10 -14.10
N SER A 490 10.10 -21.18 -13.36
CA SER A 490 11.26 -22.03 -13.63
C SER A 490 10.94 -22.99 -14.80
N PRO A 491 11.67 -22.95 -15.93
CA PRO A 491 11.47 -23.92 -17.01
C PRO A 491 11.92 -25.31 -16.52
N GLY A 492 10.99 -26.26 -16.57
CA GLY A 492 11.28 -27.68 -16.38
C GLY A 492 12.03 -28.30 -17.55
#